data_AF-A0A1I3FIP1-F1
#
_entry.id   AF-A0A1I3FIP1-F1
#
_cell.length_a   1.000
_cell.length_b   1.000
_cell.length_c   1.000
_cell.angle_alpha   90.00
_cell.angle_beta   90.00
_cell.angle_gamma   90.00
#
_symmetry.space_group_name_H-M   'P 1'
#
loop_
_entity.id
_entity.type
_entity.pdbx_description
1 polymer ?
#
loop_
_entity_poly.entity_id
_entity_poly.type
_entity_poly.pdbx_seq_one_letter_code
_entity_poly.pdbx_strand_id
1 'polypeptide(L)' 'MREQRFMDMKSIVEYIPLKTSTIYTMVCKQTIPFDKIGGKLIFDRIEIDEWVKGGRTRKNKLPKLIKIKK' A
#
# COMPACT_ATOMS: atom_id res chain seq x y z
N MET A 1 13.09 21.69 6.62
CA MET A 1 13.80 20.40 6.53
C MET A 1 13.38 19.75 5.22
N ARG A 2 14.29 19.20 4.42
CA ARG A 2 13.92 18.54 3.15
C ARG A 2 13.34 17.17 3.48
N GLU A 3 12.01 17.04 3.47
CA GLU A 3 11.36 15.75 3.63
C GLU A 3 11.74 14.87 2.43
N GLN A 4 12.41 13.76 2.71
CA GLN A 4 12.70 12.69 1.75
C GLN A 4 11.35 12.06 1.36
N ARG A 5 10.67 12.72 0.42
CA ARG A 5 9.32 12.38 -0.02
C ARG A 5 9.29 11.12 -0.89
N PHE A 6 10.42 10.83 -1.53
CA PHE A 6 10.58 9.74 -2.47
C PHE A 6 11.37 8.58 -1.86
N MET A 7 10.87 7.37 -2.09
CA MET A 7 11.42 6.12 -1.58
C MET A 7 11.73 5.19 -2.73
N ASP A 8 12.89 4.54 -2.68
CA ASP A 8 13.24 3.46 -3.61
C ASP A 8 12.61 2.13 -3.20
N MET A 9 12.68 1.15 -4.09
CA MET A 9 12.24 -0.24 -3.85
C MET A 9 12.77 -0.82 -2.52
N LYS A 10 14.01 -0.51 -2.13
CA LYS A 10 14.58 -1.00 -0.87
C LYS A 10 13.95 -0.30 0.33
N SER A 11 13.83 1.02 0.26
CA SER A 11 13.25 1.84 1.32
C SER A 11 11.77 1.50 1.57
N ILE A 12 10.98 1.21 0.52
CA ILE A 12 9.57 0.83 0.68
C ILE A 12 9.40 -0.54 1.36
N VAL A 13 10.32 -1.47 1.13
CA VAL A 13 10.34 -2.81 1.78
C VAL A 13 10.72 -2.69 3.26
N GLU A 14 11.60 -1.74 3.60
CA GLU A 14 11.91 -1.43 4.99
C GLU A 14 10.77 -0.68 5.68
N TYR A 15 10.04 0.15 4.93
CA TYR A 15 8.91 0.94 5.44
C TYR A 15 7.63 0.12 5.66
N ILE A 16 7.30 -0.74 4.70
CA ILE A 16 6.20 -1.69 4.80
C ILE A 16 6.84 -3.08 4.89
N PRO A 17 6.69 -3.82 6.00
CA PRO A 17 7.31 -5.13 6.21
C PRO A 17 6.66 -6.23 5.33
N LEU A 18 6.68 -6.03 4.01
CA LEU A 18 6.23 -6.92 2.95
C LEU A 18 7.45 -7.43 2.18
N LYS A 19 7.28 -8.58 1.51
CA LYS A 19 8.34 -9.13 0.67
C LYS A 19 8.52 -8.27 -0.59
N THR A 20 9.75 -8.09 -1.04
CA THR A 20 10.09 -7.47 -2.34
C THR A 20 9.26 -8.05 -3.48
N SER A 21 9.11 -9.38 -3.55
CA SER A 21 8.29 -10.06 -4.56
C SER A 21 6.82 -9.66 -4.51
N THR A 22 6.26 -9.42 -3.32
CA THR A 22 4.89 -8.95 -3.15
C THR A 22 4.75 -7.55 -3.70
N ILE A 23 5.68 -6.64 -3.38
CA ILE A 23 5.67 -5.27 -3.90
C ILE A 23 5.78 -5.27 -5.44
N TYR A 24 6.69 -6.07 -6.02
CA TYR A 24 6.77 -6.22 -7.48
C TYR A 24 5.46 -6.72 -8.09
N THR A 25 4.81 -7.69 -7.46
CA THR A 25 3.50 -8.18 -7.90
C THR A 25 2.45 -7.08 -7.83
N MET A 26 2.49 -6.25 -6.80
CA MET A 26 1.55 -5.14 -6.60
C MET A 26 1.77 -4.00 -7.59
N VAL A 27 3.03 -3.70 -7.92
CA VAL A 27 3.42 -2.75 -8.98
C VAL A 27 2.94 -3.26 -10.33
N CYS A 28 3.18 -4.53 -10.65
CA CYS A 28 2.72 -5.17 -11.88
C CYS A 28 1.19 -5.13 -12.00
N LYS A 29 0.48 -5.35 -10.89
CA LYS A 29 -0.99 -5.24 -10.81
C LYS A 29 -1.50 -3.80 -10.68
N GLN A 30 -0.62 -2.80 -10.62
CA GLN A 30 -0.95 -1.38 -10.43
C GLN A 30 -1.86 -1.13 -9.21
N THR A 31 -1.66 -1.94 -8.16
CA THR A 31 -2.44 -1.88 -6.91
C THR A 31 -1.78 -1.04 -5.83
N ILE A 32 -0.45 -0.87 -5.93
CA ILE A 32 0.33 0.02 -5.07
C ILE A 32 0.65 1.28 -5.88
N PRO A 33 0.54 2.47 -5.28
CA PRO A 33 0.99 3.70 -5.93
C PRO A 33 2.49 3.65 -6.23
N PHE A 34 2.88 3.94 -7.47
CA PHE A 34 4.28 4.04 -7.89
C PHE A 34 4.42 5.07 -9.01
N ASP A 35 5.57 5.74 -9.03
CA ASP A 35 5.98 6.66 -10.10
C ASP A 35 7.20 6.10 -10.84
N LYS A 36 7.38 6.49 -12.09
CA LYS A 36 8.48 6.01 -12.95
C LYS A 36 9.32 7.19 -13.41
N ILE A 37 10.41 7.44 -12.68
CA ILE A 37 11.33 8.55 -12.96
C ILE A 37 12.60 7.98 -13.58
N GLY A 38 12.89 8.36 -14.84
CA GLY A 38 14.14 7.98 -15.52
C GLY A 38 14.35 6.46 -15.67
N GLY A 39 13.28 5.67 -15.66
CA GLY A 39 13.33 4.21 -15.72
C GLY A 39 13.40 3.50 -14.36
N LYS A 40 13.47 4.24 -13.26
CA LYS A 40 13.44 3.70 -11.90
C LYS A 40 12.04 3.85 -11.29
N LEU A 41 11.63 2.85 -10.51
CA LEU A 41 10.41 2.91 -9.71
C LEU A 41 10.67 3.72 -8.45
N ILE A 42 9.90 4.77 -8.25
CA ILE A 42 9.93 5.65 -7.09
C ILE A 42 8.57 5.60 -6.41
N PHE A 43 8.57 5.61 -5.09
CA PHE A 43 7.37 5.57 -4.26
C PHE A 43 7.27 6.86 -3.46
N ASP A 44 6.15 7.57 -3.58
CA ASP A 44 5.90 8.75 -2.75
C ASP A 44 5.41 8.30 -1.37
N ARG A 45 6.06 8.77 -0.30
CA ARG A 45 5.73 8.37 1.07
C ARG A 45 4.32 8.77 1.48
N ILE A 46 3.82 9.92 1.03
CA ILE A 46 2.48 10.41 1.36
C ILE A 46 1.44 9.53 0.68
N GLU A 47 1.63 9.28 -0.61
CA GLU A 47 0.71 8.45 -1.40
C GLU A 47 0.66 7.01 -0.87
N ILE A 48 1.81 6.47 -0.46
CA ILE A 48 1.89 5.17 0.20
C ILE A 48 1.19 5.18 1.56
N ASP A 49 1.37 6.23 2.38
CA ASP A 49 0.73 6.33 3.69
C ASP A 49 -0.81 6.37 3.56
N GLU A 50 -1.32 7.17 2.63
CA GLU A 50 -2.73 7.22 2.28
C GLU A 50 -3.24 5.88 1.76
N TRP A 51 -2.48 5.22 0.91
CA TRP A 51 -2.82 3.90 0.40
C TRP A 51 -2.83 2.83 1.50
N VAL A 52 -1.86 2.82 2.42
CA VAL A 52 -1.84 1.88 3.57
C VAL A 52 -3.04 2.14 4.50
N LYS A 53 -3.38 3.42 4.72
CA LYS A 53 -4.57 3.82 5.50
C LYS A 53 -5.87 3.38 4.81
N GLY A 54 -5.96 3.52 3.48
CA GLY A 54 -7.12 3.13 2.68
C GLY A 54 -7.28 1.62 2.47
N GLY A 55 -6.16 0.90 2.34
CA GLY A 55 -6.10 -0.57 2.22
C GLY A 55 -6.53 -1.31 3.48
N ARG A 56 -6.55 -0.60 4.63
CA ARG A 56 -7.19 -1.03 5.88
C ARG A 56 -8.70 -0.88 5.90
N THR A 57 -9.36 -0.62 4.76
CA THR A 57 -10.77 -1.02 4.61
C THR A 57 -10.82 -2.54 4.74
N ARG A 58 -10.89 -3.01 5.99
CA ARG A 58 -11.31 -4.35 6.30
C ARG A 58 -12.55 -4.54 5.45
N LYS A 59 -12.52 -5.49 4.51
CA LYS A 59 -13.74 -6.17 4.07
C LYS A 59 -14.29 -6.93 5.28
N ASN A 60 -14.69 -6.18 6.29
CA ASN A 60 -15.64 -6.57 7.28
C ASN A 60 -16.99 -6.04 6.80
N LYS A 61 -17.40 -6.43 5.59
CA LYS A 61 -18.81 -6.80 5.42
C LYS A 61 -18.97 -8.13 6.17
N LEU A 62 -18.96 -8.06 7.50
CA LEU A 62 -19.80 -8.98 8.26
C LEU A 62 -21.23 -8.52 7.90
N PRO A 63 -22.02 -9.32 7.15
CA PRO A 63 -23.44 -9.04 7.08
C PRO A 63 -23.98 -9.10 8.52
N LYS A 64 -24.55 -7.99 8.99
CA LYS A 64 -25.36 -7.99 10.20
C LYS A 64 -26.54 -8.93 9.95
N LEU A 65 -26.47 -10.17 10.41
CA LEU A 65 -27.66 -11.00 10.57
C LEU A 65 -27.95 -11.10 12.06
N ILE A 66 -28.70 -10.10 12.54
CA ILE A 66 -29.56 -10.24 13.70
C ILE A 66 -30.47 -11.43 13.41
N LYS A 67 -30.26 -12.57 14.09
CA LYS A 67 -31.30 -13.56 14.31
C LYS A 67 -31.56 -13.65 15.79
N ILE A 68 -32.40 -12.73 16.26
CA ILE A 68 -33.19 -12.94 17.46
C ILE A 68 -34.01 -14.20 17.18
N LYS A 69 -33.77 -15.28 17.92
CA LYS A 69 -34.72 -16.37 18.02
C LYS A 69 -35.23 -16.43 19.46
N LYS A 70 -36.56 -16.36 19.48
CA LYS A 70 -37.55 -16.43 20.55
C LYS A 70 -37.33 -17.60 21.51
#